data_AF-A0A2S5B159-F1
#
_entry.id   AF-A0A2S5B159-F1
#
_cell.length_a   1.000
_cell.length_b   1.000
_cell.length_c   1.000
_cell.angle_alpha   90.00
_cell.angle_beta   90.00
_cell.angle_gamma   90.00
#
_symmetry.space_group_name_H-M   'P 1'
#
loop_
_entity.id
_entity.type
_entity.pdbx_description
1 polymer ?
#
loop_
_entity_poly.entity_id
_entity_poly.type
_entity_poly.pdbx_seq_one_letter_code
_entity_poly.pdbx_strand_id
1 'polypeptide(L)'
;MASLTYLRLEPAYWDHYRELDVNDFDYLKEATELNVHEQVEASRVVCLPLMPPGSTFEGLLRVIDLATDNAIQVKTGTYDVANAENAFESCVSTVLVDAAIDEDDFTVLVAYYGQDEAAAAIRSVRPGLAAFIRQQEDS
;
A
#
# COMPACT_ATOMS: atom_id res chain seq x y z
N MET A 1 7.60 5.58 40.71
CA MET A 1 6.84 6.10 39.55
C MET A 1 7.57 5.65 38.30
N ALA A 2 6.97 4.78 37.49
CA ALA A 2 7.55 4.41 36.21
C ALA A 2 7.30 5.55 35.21
N SER A 3 8.38 6.12 34.66
CA SER A 3 8.29 7.09 33.57
C SER A 3 7.87 6.34 32.32
N LEU A 4 6.65 6.58 31.84
CA LEU A 4 6.20 6.10 30.53
C LEU A 4 6.92 6.90 29.45
N THR A 5 7.94 6.30 28.85
CA THR A 5 8.57 6.82 27.64
C THR A 5 7.68 6.47 26.46
N TYR A 6 7.20 7.48 25.75
CA TYR A 6 6.45 7.31 24.51
C TYR A 6 7.36 7.66 23.33
N LEU A 7 7.32 6.83 22.29
CA LEU A 7 7.80 7.27 20.99
C LEU A 7 6.72 8.15 20.36
N ARG A 8 6.97 9.46 20.31
CA ARG A 8 6.11 10.44 19.66
C ARG A 8 6.85 11.01 18.46
N LEU A 9 6.36 10.71 17.26
CA LEU A 9 6.80 11.40 16.05
C LEU A 9 6.28 12.84 16.07
N GLU A 10 7.07 13.77 15.56
CA GLU A 10 6.67 15.18 15.53
C GLU A 10 5.40 15.36 14.68
N PRO A 11 4.37 16.08 15.17
CA PRO A 11 3.07 16.19 14.50
C PRO A 11 3.13 16.83 13.10
N ALA A 12 4.14 17.67 12.86
CA ALA A 12 4.27 18.47 11.64
C ALA A 12 4.32 17.66 10.34
N TYR A 13 4.67 16.38 10.40
CA TYR A 13 4.86 15.52 9.24
C TYR A 13 3.63 14.66 8.89
N TRP A 14 2.70 14.44 9.84
CA TRP A 14 1.66 13.41 9.71
C TRP A 14 0.29 13.80 10.28
N ASP A 15 0.10 14.98 10.84
CA ASP A 15 -1.21 15.42 11.35
C ASP A 15 -2.30 15.51 10.26
N HIS A 16 -1.89 15.53 8.99
CA HIS A 16 -2.78 15.50 7.82
C HIS A 16 -2.99 14.10 7.25
N TYR A 17 -2.31 13.08 7.78
CA TYR A 17 -2.49 11.70 7.31
C TYR A 17 -3.91 11.23 7.65
N ARG A 18 -4.57 10.66 6.65
CA ARG A 18 -5.82 9.93 6.81
C ARG A 18 -5.64 8.53 6.27
N GLU A 19 -6.45 7.60 6.76
CA GLU A 19 -6.57 6.28 6.18
C GLU A 19 -6.96 6.39 4.69
N LEU A 20 -6.30 5.58 3.86
CA LEU A 20 -6.54 5.51 2.43
C LEU A 20 -7.68 4.54 2.16
N ASP A 21 -8.55 4.92 1.23
CA ASP A 21 -9.65 4.09 0.75
C ASP A 21 -9.44 3.78 -0.73
N VAL A 22 -9.86 2.60 -1.19
CA VAL A 22 -9.72 2.18 -2.59
C VAL A 22 -10.39 3.18 -3.54
N ASN A 23 -11.49 3.81 -3.13
CA ASN A 23 -12.21 4.81 -3.92
C ASN A 23 -11.39 6.09 -4.13
N ASP A 24 -10.36 6.35 -3.30
CA ASP A 24 -9.44 7.47 -3.50
C ASP A 24 -8.63 7.32 -4.80
N PHE A 25 -8.61 6.12 -5.38
CA PHE A 25 -7.83 5.75 -6.55
C PHE A 25 -8.70 5.40 -7.76
N ASP A 26 -10.01 5.67 -7.73
CA ASP A 26 -10.94 5.32 -8.82
C ASP A 26 -10.51 5.84 -10.19
N TYR A 27 -9.82 6.98 -10.24
CA TYR A 27 -9.29 7.53 -11.50
C TYR A 27 -8.23 6.64 -12.16
N LEU A 28 -7.56 5.75 -11.40
CA LEU A 28 -6.61 4.80 -11.97
C LEU A 28 -7.29 3.73 -12.84
N LYS A 29 -8.63 3.58 -12.75
CA LYS A 29 -9.40 2.73 -13.68
C LYS A 29 -9.34 3.25 -15.12
N GLU A 30 -9.12 4.55 -15.30
CA GLU A 30 -8.97 5.19 -16.62
C GLU A 30 -7.50 5.33 -17.04
N ALA A 31 -6.56 4.76 -16.28
CA ALA A 31 -5.15 4.77 -16.63
C ALA A 31 -4.90 3.92 -17.89
N THR A 32 -3.82 4.24 -18.58
CA THR A 32 -3.36 3.55 -19.78
C THR A 32 -1.95 3.01 -19.54
N GLU A 33 -1.49 2.08 -20.39
CA GLU A 33 -0.12 1.56 -20.34
C GLU A 33 0.96 2.66 -20.39
N LEU A 34 0.65 3.81 -20.99
CA LEU A 34 1.58 4.92 -21.17
C LEU A 34 1.71 5.82 -19.94
N ASN A 35 0.69 5.87 -19.07
CA ASN A 35 0.63 6.85 -17.99
C ASN A 35 0.38 6.26 -16.60
N VAL A 36 0.13 4.94 -16.47
CA VAL A 36 -0.17 4.32 -15.17
C VAL A 36 0.93 4.57 -14.12
N HIS A 37 2.20 4.47 -14.50
CA HIS A 37 3.32 4.75 -13.60
C HIS A 37 3.35 6.20 -13.12
N GLU A 38 3.15 7.15 -14.04
CA GLU A 38 3.13 8.58 -13.71
C GLU A 38 1.95 8.91 -12.79
N GLN A 39 0.77 8.35 -13.08
CA GLN A 39 -0.41 8.58 -12.26
C GLN A 39 -0.21 8.02 -10.85
N VAL A 40 0.25 6.77 -10.71
CA VAL A 40 0.49 6.16 -9.39
C VAL A 40 1.54 6.94 -8.59
N GLU A 41 2.64 7.37 -9.21
CA GLU A 41 3.65 8.17 -8.51
C GLU A 41 3.13 9.56 -8.12
N ALA A 42 2.29 10.19 -8.95
CA ALA A 42 1.60 11.42 -8.56
C ALA A 42 0.66 11.19 -7.37
N SER A 43 -0.07 10.06 -7.33
CA SER A 43 -0.88 9.66 -6.18
C SER A 43 -0.01 9.46 -4.94
N ARG A 44 1.13 8.80 -5.07
CA ARG A 44 2.05 8.49 -3.97
C ARG A 44 2.47 9.76 -3.26
N VAL A 45 2.86 10.80 -4.01
CA VAL A 45 3.28 12.10 -3.48
C VAL A 45 2.16 12.82 -2.71
N VAL A 46 0.91 12.65 -3.13
CA VAL A 46 -0.25 13.33 -2.54
C VAL A 46 -0.82 12.57 -1.33
N CYS A 47 -0.83 11.24 -1.41
CA CYS A 47 -1.53 10.38 -0.46
C CYS A 47 -0.64 9.90 0.69
N LEU A 48 0.66 9.72 0.45
CA LEU A 48 1.58 9.29 1.51
C LEU A 48 1.96 10.46 2.41
N PRO A 49 2.11 10.21 3.72
CA PRO A 49 2.55 11.26 4.61
C PRO A 49 4.04 11.58 4.37
N LEU A 50 4.43 12.83 4.69
CA LEU A 50 5.80 13.28 4.43
C LEU A 50 6.77 12.66 5.42
N MET A 51 7.77 11.94 4.92
CA MET A 51 8.87 11.46 5.76
C MET A 51 9.91 12.58 6.01
N PRO A 52 10.45 12.71 7.23
CA PRO A 52 11.61 13.56 7.49
C PRO A 52 12.79 13.18 6.57
N PRO A 53 13.65 14.15 6.19
CA PRO A 53 14.81 13.89 5.34
C PRO A 53 15.66 12.72 5.84
N GLY A 54 15.96 11.77 4.95
CA GLY A 54 16.75 10.57 5.27
C GLY A 54 15.99 9.47 6.03
N SER A 55 14.69 9.62 6.25
CA SER A 55 13.83 8.60 6.86
C SER A 55 13.03 7.83 5.80
N THR A 56 12.69 6.57 6.11
CA THR A 56 11.86 5.70 5.27
C THR A 56 10.74 5.06 6.09
N PHE A 57 9.64 4.64 5.45
CA PHE A 57 8.57 3.90 6.12
C PHE A 57 9.08 2.59 6.73
N GLU A 58 9.92 1.85 6.00
CA GLU A 58 10.60 0.65 6.49
C GLU A 58 11.45 0.93 7.74
N GLY A 59 12.21 2.03 7.74
CA GLY A 59 13.00 2.45 8.89
C GLY A 59 12.13 2.78 10.10
N LEU A 60 10.99 3.43 9.87
CA LEU A 60 10.02 3.72 10.92
C LEU A 60 9.38 2.43 11.49
N LEU A 61 8.98 1.48 10.64
CA LEU A 61 8.46 0.18 11.08
C LEU A 61 9.47 -0.53 11.97
N ARG A 62 10.75 -0.59 11.57
CA ARG A 62 11.82 -1.19 12.38
C ARG A 62 11.97 -0.53 13.75
N VAL A 63 11.84 0.79 13.82
CA VAL A 63 11.91 1.53 15.09
C VAL A 63 10.70 1.19 15.98
N ILE A 64 9.52 1.06 15.40
CA ILE A 64 8.29 0.66 16.10
C ILE A 64 8.39 -0.77 16.63
N ASP A 65 8.89 -1.69 15.82
CA ASP A 65 9.12 -3.09 16.22
C ASP A 65 10.10 -3.15 17.40
N LEU A 66 11.23 -2.46 17.30
CA LEU A 66 12.22 -2.36 18.38
C LEU A 66 11.64 -1.72 19.65
N ALA A 67 10.81 -0.69 19.51
CA ALA A 67 10.15 -0.07 20.66
C ALA A 67 9.22 -1.07 21.35
N THR A 68 8.44 -1.82 20.57
CA THR A 68 7.50 -2.84 21.05
C THR A 68 8.21 -3.98 21.75
N ASP A 69 9.31 -4.48 21.17
CA ASP A 69 10.16 -5.52 21.76
C ASP A 69 10.77 -5.10 23.12
N ASN A 70 10.94 -3.79 23.33
CA ASN A 70 11.46 -3.21 24.56
C ASN A 70 10.35 -2.69 25.50
N ALA A 71 9.09 -3.08 25.27
CA ALA A 71 7.92 -2.66 26.04
C ALA A 71 7.72 -1.12 26.11
N ILE A 72 8.21 -0.40 25.11
CA ILE A 72 7.97 1.03 24.94
C ILE A 72 6.62 1.21 24.26
N GLN A 73 5.76 2.05 24.84
CA GLN A 73 4.47 2.33 24.25
C GLN A 73 4.61 3.23 23.01
N VAL A 74 4.08 2.75 21.90
CA VAL A 74 3.97 3.49 20.63
C VAL A 74 2.56 4.05 20.54
N LYS A 75 2.44 5.32 20.15
CA LYS A 75 1.14 5.96 19.96
C LYS A 75 0.43 5.33 18.76
N THR A 76 -0.88 5.06 18.87
CA THR A 76 -1.68 4.34 17.86
C THR A 76 -1.46 4.84 16.43
N GLY A 77 -1.53 6.15 16.16
CA GLY A 77 -1.36 6.69 14.80
C GLY A 77 0.05 6.58 14.21
N THR A 78 1.06 6.16 14.99
CA THR A 78 2.41 5.93 14.49
C THR A 78 2.51 4.63 13.68
N TYR A 79 1.70 3.62 14.02
CA TYR A 79 1.60 2.39 13.25
C TYR A 79 0.94 2.61 11.89
N ASP A 80 -0.14 3.40 11.87
CA ASP A 80 -0.88 3.69 10.63
C ASP A 80 0.02 4.43 9.62
N VAL A 81 0.77 5.43 10.09
CA VAL A 81 1.77 6.13 9.29
C VAL A 81 2.87 5.20 8.80
N ALA A 82 3.38 4.32 9.65
CA ALA A 82 4.44 3.39 9.27
C ALA A 82 4.00 2.36 8.22
N ASN A 83 2.71 2.02 8.23
CA ASN A 83 2.09 1.13 7.24
C ASN A 83 1.50 1.86 6.03
N ALA A 84 1.60 3.19 5.95
CA ALA A 84 0.92 3.98 4.90
C ALA A 84 1.35 3.56 3.49
N GLU A 85 2.62 3.23 3.28
CA GLU A 85 3.13 2.74 1.99
C GLU A 85 2.50 1.40 1.61
N ASN A 86 2.40 0.45 2.54
CA ASN A 86 1.74 -0.84 2.29
C ASN A 86 0.23 -0.66 2.02
N ALA A 87 -0.44 0.24 2.75
CA ALA A 87 -1.85 0.54 2.53
C ALA A 87 -2.07 1.17 1.14
N PHE A 88 -1.17 2.05 0.72
CA PHE A 88 -1.18 2.65 -0.62
C PHE A 88 -1.02 1.58 -1.71
N GLU A 89 0.01 0.72 -1.61
CA GLU A 89 0.23 -0.36 -2.58
C GLU A 89 -0.97 -1.30 -2.65
N SER A 90 -1.59 -1.61 -1.51
CA SER A 90 -2.78 -2.46 -1.45
C SER A 90 -3.98 -1.81 -2.17
N CYS A 91 -4.17 -0.50 -2.02
CA CYS A 91 -5.25 0.22 -2.70
C CYS A 91 -5.03 0.26 -4.22
N VAL A 92 -3.83 0.63 -4.66
CA VAL A 92 -3.45 0.65 -6.08
C VAL A 92 -3.61 -0.72 -6.71
N SER A 93 -3.10 -1.76 -6.04
CA SER A 93 -3.22 -3.15 -6.52
C SER A 93 -4.68 -3.57 -6.68
N THR A 94 -5.51 -3.25 -5.70
CA THR A 94 -6.95 -3.56 -5.74
C THR A 94 -7.63 -2.87 -6.90
N VAL A 95 -7.40 -1.57 -7.10
CA VAL A 95 -8.02 -0.83 -8.22
C VAL A 95 -7.60 -1.39 -9.57
N LEU A 96 -6.30 -1.59 -9.79
CA LEU A 96 -5.80 -2.05 -11.09
C LEU A 96 -6.21 -3.49 -11.40
N VAL A 97 -6.24 -4.37 -10.40
CA VAL A 97 -6.73 -5.75 -10.59
C VAL A 97 -8.22 -5.76 -10.89
N ASP A 98 -9.01 -4.95 -10.16
CA ASP A 98 -10.46 -4.91 -10.35
C ASP A 98 -10.81 -4.34 -11.72
N ALA A 99 -10.15 -3.26 -12.15
CA ALA A 99 -10.31 -2.71 -13.51
C ALA A 99 -9.96 -3.75 -14.59
N ALA A 100 -8.83 -4.45 -14.45
CA ALA A 100 -8.42 -5.45 -15.42
C ALA A 100 -9.40 -6.62 -15.54
N ILE A 101 -9.99 -7.06 -14.42
CA ILE A 101 -11.00 -8.13 -14.41
C ILE A 101 -12.33 -7.66 -15.00
N ASP A 102 -12.77 -6.45 -14.65
CA ASP A 102 -14.05 -5.91 -15.10
C ASP A 102 -14.05 -5.62 -16.61
N GLU A 103 -12.90 -5.21 -17.18
CA GLU A 103 -12.75 -4.91 -18.60
C GLU A 103 -12.23 -6.08 -19.44
N ASP A 104 -11.81 -7.19 -18.81
CA ASP A 104 -11.08 -8.30 -19.45
C ASP A 104 -9.82 -7.81 -20.21
N ASP A 105 -9.18 -6.74 -19.71
CA ASP A 105 -7.96 -6.14 -20.27
C ASP A 105 -6.87 -6.02 -19.20
N PHE A 106 -5.83 -6.85 -19.32
CA PHE A 106 -4.72 -6.89 -18.38
C PHE A 106 -3.55 -5.98 -18.77
N THR A 107 -3.69 -5.19 -19.84
CA THR A 107 -2.58 -4.40 -20.42
C THR A 107 -2.03 -3.39 -19.43
N VAL A 108 -2.89 -2.63 -18.74
CA VAL A 108 -2.49 -1.63 -17.75
C VAL A 108 -1.82 -2.29 -16.54
N LEU A 109 -2.38 -3.40 -16.06
CA LEU A 109 -1.85 -4.16 -14.93
C LEU A 109 -0.44 -4.70 -15.24
N VAL A 110 -0.24 -5.26 -16.45
CA VAL A 110 1.06 -5.73 -16.93
C VAL A 110 2.03 -4.58 -17.19
N ALA A 111 1.55 -3.43 -17.68
CA ALA A 111 2.39 -2.27 -17.86
C ALA A 111 2.93 -1.74 -16.51
N TYR A 112 2.11 -1.78 -15.45
CA TYR A 112 2.50 -1.32 -14.12
C TYR A 112 3.40 -2.32 -13.39
N TYR A 113 2.95 -3.57 -13.21
CA TYR A 113 3.69 -4.58 -12.43
C TYR A 113 4.72 -5.37 -13.26
N GLY A 114 4.56 -5.43 -14.58
CA GLY A 114 5.22 -6.46 -15.38
C GLY A 114 4.46 -7.79 -15.34
N GLN A 115 4.80 -8.69 -16.25
CA GLN A 115 4.01 -9.89 -16.52
C GLN A 115 3.94 -10.86 -15.33
N ASP A 116 5.07 -11.13 -14.68
CA ASP A 116 5.14 -12.08 -13.56
C ASP A 116 4.48 -11.52 -12.29
N GLU A 117 4.69 -10.24 -12.01
CA GLU A 117 4.16 -9.60 -10.81
C GLU A 117 2.67 -9.25 -10.96
N ALA A 118 2.16 -9.02 -12.17
CA ALA A 118 0.72 -8.85 -12.42
C ALA A 118 -0.06 -10.10 -11.98
N ALA A 119 0.45 -11.29 -12.27
CA ALA A 119 -0.15 -12.54 -11.81
C ALA A 119 -0.10 -12.68 -10.28
N ALA A 120 0.99 -12.22 -9.64
CA ALA A 120 1.10 -12.19 -8.18
C ALA A 120 0.09 -11.21 -7.55
N ALA A 121 -0.09 -10.03 -8.14
CA ALA A 121 -1.08 -9.03 -7.72
C ALA A 121 -2.50 -9.61 -7.77
N ILE A 122 -2.89 -10.25 -8.89
CA ILE A 122 -4.21 -10.91 -9.00
C ILE A 122 -4.39 -11.97 -7.92
N ARG A 123 -3.39 -12.80 -7.65
CA ARG A 123 -3.47 -13.84 -6.62
C ARG A 123 -3.61 -13.25 -5.21
N SER A 124 -2.97 -12.11 -4.95
CA SER A 124 -3.05 -11.40 -3.68
C SER A 124 -4.44 -10.79 -3.47
N VAL A 125 -4.96 -10.09 -4.48
CA VAL A 125 -6.24 -9.35 -4.41
C VAL A 125 -7.46 -10.29 -4.55
N ARG A 126 -7.36 -11.34 -5.37
CA ARG A 126 -8.44 -12.32 -5.63
C ARG A 126 -7.98 -13.75 -5.29
N PRO A 127 -7.68 -14.06 -4.01
CA PRO A 127 -7.18 -15.38 -3.62
C PRO A 127 -8.17 -16.51 -3.91
N GLY A 128 -9.49 -16.23 -3.84
CA GLY A 128 -10.54 -17.19 -4.19
C GLY A 128 -10.55 -17.56 -5.68
N LEU A 129 -10.38 -16.58 -6.57
CA LEU A 129 -10.27 -16.82 -8.02
C LEU A 129 -9.02 -17.64 -8.33
N ALA A 130 -7.88 -17.28 -7.72
CA ALA A 130 -6.64 -18.02 -7.88
C ALA A 130 -6.71 -19.46 -7.34
N ALA A 131 -7.51 -19.71 -6.30
CA ALA A 131 -7.73 -21.06 -5.78
C ALA A 131 -8.62 -21.88 -6.74
N PHE A 132 -9.67 -21.27 -7.30
CA PHE A 132 -10.57 -21.91 -8.25
C PHE A 132 -9.86 -22.34 -9.54
N ILE A 133 -9.04 -21.47 -10.14
CA ILE A 133 -8.29 -21.77 -11.37
C ILE A 133 -7.39 -23.00 -11.16
N ARG A 134 -6.62 -23.04 -10.07
CA ARG A 134 -5.74 -24.17 -9.75
C ARG A 134 -6.47 -25.50 -9.64
N GLN A 135 -7.66 -25.50 -9.02
CA GLN A 135 -8.48 -26.71 -8.93
C GLN A 135 -8.93 -27.25 -10.30
N GLN A 136 -9.11 -26.38 -11.30
CA GLN A 136 -9.47 -26.78 -12.66
C GLN A 136 -8.27 -27.34 -13.44
N GLU A 137 -7.05 -26.88 -13.16
CA GLU A 137 -5.82 -27.37 -13.82
C GLU A 137 -5.39 -28.75 -13.34
N ASP A 138 -5.72 -29.10 -12.09
CA ASP A 138 -5.40 -30.38 -11.46
C ASP A 138 -6.47 -31.49 -11.69
N SER A 139 -7.55 -31.18 -12.41
CA SER A 139 -8.69 -32.09 -12.69
C SER A 139 -8.67 -32.67 -14.10
#